data_AF-A0AAD1Y1L7-F1
#
_entry.id   AF-A0AAD1Y1L7-F1
#
_cell.length_a   1.000
_cell.length_b   1.000
_cell.length_c   1.000
_cell.angle_alpha   90.00
_cell.angle_beta   90.00
_cell.angle_gamma   90.00
#
_symmetry.space_group_name_H-M   'P 1'
#
loop_
_entity.id
_entity.type
_entity.pdbx_description
1 polymer ?
#
loop_
_entity_poly.entity_id
_entity_poly.type
_entity_poly.pdbx_seq_one_letter_code
_entity_poly.pdbx_strand_id
1 'polypeptide(L)'
;MGEITTEGVWGFYDIVWYLLASGILFFLIFKGYLSPTRCANYFKAKKTLFELEERYNRLYKCRGELLYQYDWAIERGDPKEVIRNIARNINNMDKEMKEAKEEHTYISKHGFVLNRNAKSNKID
;
A
#
# COMPACT_ATOMS: atom_id res chain seq x y z
N MET A 1 13.04 57.22 36.03
CA MET A 1 13.04 55.81 36.44
C MET A 1 11.63 55.31 36.24
N GLY A 2 11.38 54.50 35.20
CA GLY A 2 10.05 53.97 34.93
C GLY A 2 9.81 52.78 35.84
N GLU A 3 8.83 52.89 36.74
CA GLU A 3 8.38 51.78 37.57
C GLU A 3 7.74 50.74 36.65
N ILE A 4 8.40 49.59 36.52
CA ILE A 4 7.83 48.43 35.83
C ILE A 4 6.75 47.89 36.77
N THR A 5 5.49 48.26 36.50
CA THR A 5 4.33 47.77 37.24
C THR A 5 4.28 46.25 37.13
N THR A 6 4.29 45.57 38.28
CA THR A 6 4.33 44.11 38.42
C THR A 6 3.23 43.40 37.61
N GLU A 7 2.08 44.05 37.39
CA GLU A 7 0.96 43.52 36.61
C GLU A 7 1.30 43.22 35.14
N GLY A 8 2.16 44.02 34.50
CA GLY A 8 2.62 43.77 33.13
C GLY A 8 3.58 42.59 33.02
N VAL A 9 4.28 42.28 34.13
CA VAL A 9 5.22 41.17 34.22
C VAL A 9 4.47 39.84 34.36
N TRP A 10 3.43 39.78 35.18
CA TRP A 10 2.57 38.59 35.32
C TRP A 10 1.81 38.25 34.04
N GLY A 11 1.25 39.25 33.35
CA GLY A 11 0.57 39.04 32.05
C GLY A 11 1.51 38.55 30.94
N PHE A 12 2.79 38.93 30.97
CA PHE A 12 3.80 38.41 30.04
C PHE A 12 4.11 36.92 30.31
N TYR A 13 4.22 36.51 31.57
CA TYR A 13 4.42 35.11 31.94
C TYR A 13 3.25 34.23 31.52
N ASP A 14 2.01 34.70 31.70
CA ASP A 14 0.82 33.95 31.29
C ASP A 14 0.81 33.69 29.77
N ILE A 15 1.12 34.71 28.96
CA ILE A 15 1.22 34.58 27.50
C ILE A 15 2.30 33.55 27.12
N VAL A 16 3.46 33.59 27.77
CA VAL A 16 4.56 32.63 27.52
C VAL A 16 4.13 31.20 27.90
N TRP A 17 3.41 31.01 29.01
CA TRP A 17 2.89 29.72 29.43
C TRP A 17 1.83 29.18 28.47
N TYR A 18 0.91 30.01 27.98
CA TYR A 18 -0.07 29.61 26.98
C TYR A 18 0.59 29.21 25.65
N LEU A 19 1.62 29.95 25.21
CA LEU A 19 2.38 29.60 24.01
C LEU A 19 3.13 28.27 24.17
N LEU A 20 3.77 28.04 25.32
CA LEU A 20 4.43 26.76 25.62
C LEU A 20 3.43 25.60 25.68
N ALA A 21 2.31 25.78 26.38
CA ALA A 21 1.27 24.76 26.49
C ALA A 21 0.65 24.42 25.13
N SER A 22 0.37 25.43 24.30
CA SER A 22 -0.17 25.22 22.95
C SER A 22 0.85 24.53 22.03
N GLY A 23 2.14 24.87 22.13
CA GLY A 23 3.22 24.19 21.40
C GLY A 23 3.38 22.73 21.80
N ILE A 24 3.30 22.39 23.09
CA ILE A 24 3.35 21.01 23.59
C ILE A 24 2.13 20.23 23.08
N LEU A 25 0.94 20.82 23.14
CA LEU A 25 -0.29 20.20 22.64
C LEU A 25 -0.19 19.91 21.14
N PHE A 26 0.29 20.88 20.35
CA PHE A 26 0.50 20.73 18.92
C PHE A 26 1.52 19.63 18.62
N PHE A 27 2.62 19.57 19.36
CA PHE A 27 3.63 18.53 19.22
C PHE A 27 3.08 17.13 19.54
N LEU A 28 2.26 16.99 20.57
CA LEU A 28 1.63 15.70 20.92
C LEU A 28 0.64 15.24 19.85
N ILE A 29 -0.16 16.15 19.32
CA ILE A 29 -1.06 15.87 18.19
C ILE A 29 -0.22 15.46 16.97
N PHE A 30 0.79 16.25 16.61
CA PHE A 30 1.66 15.97 15.47
C PHE A 30 2.38 14.62 15.61
N LYS A 31 2.90 14.29 16.80
CA LYS A 31 3.54 12.99 17.09
C LYS A 31 2.55 11.82 17.04
N GLY A 32 1.29 12.04 17.42
CA GLY A 32 0.22 11.05 17.29
C GLY A 32 -0.17 10.77 15.84
N TYR A 33 -0.21 11.80 14.99
CA TYR A 33 -0.55 11.69 13.57
C TYR A 33 0.63 11.23 12.70
N LEU A 34 1.82 11.79 12.90
CA LEU A 34 3.09 11.41 12.24
C LEU A 34 3.87 10.36 13.01
N SER A 35 3.19 9.43 13.68
CA SER A 35 3.90 8.30 14.25
C SER A 35 4.66 7.56 13.12
N PRO A 36 5.99 7.39 13.23
CA PRO A 36 6.81 6.80 12.17
C PRO A 36 6.35 5.39 11.80
N THR A 37 5.68 4.70 12.73
CA THR A 37 5.08 3.38 12.53
C THR A 37 3.91 3.41 11.54
N ARG A 38 3.03 4.43 11.60
CA ARG A 38 1.89 4.55 10.67
C ARG A 38 2.36 4.90 9.27
N CYS A 39 3.31 5.84 9.15
CA CYS A 39 3.93 6.16 7.87
C CYS A 39 4.66 4.95 7.25
N ALA A 40 5.49 4.25 8.03
CA ALA A 40 6.20 3.07 7.53
C ALA A 40 5.25 1.97 7.05
N ASN A 41 4.13 1.76 7.75
CA ASN A 41 3.12 0.77 7.35
C ASN A 41 2.39 1.19 6.07
N TYR A 42 2.10 2.47 5.91
CA TYR A 42 1.51 3.02 4.68
C TYR A 42 2.45 2.83 3.48
N PHE A 43 3.73 3.18 3.62
CA PHE A 43 4.71 3.00 2.54
C PHE A 43 4.91 1.53 2.17
N LYS A 44 4.92 0.62 3.15
CA LYS A 44 4.97 -0.82 2.90
C LYS A 44 3.75 -1.31 2.14
N ALA A 45 2.53 -0.95 2.59
CA ALA A 45 1.30 -1.33 1.91
C ALA A 45 1.23 -0.78 0.48
N LYS A 46 1.67 0.47 0.28
CA LYS A 46 1.73 1.10 -1.04
C LYS A 46 2.73 0.39 -1.95
N LYS A 47 3.90 0.02 -1.44
CA LYS A 47 4.90 -0.77 -2.19
C LYS A 47 4.35 -2.13 -2.60
N THR A 48 3.68 -2.85 -1.69
CA THR A 48 3.09 -4.16 -2.01
C THR A 48 1.97 -4.06 -3.06
N LEU A 49 1.14 -3.00 -3.00
CA LEU A 49 0.12 -2.77 -4.04
C LEU A 49 0.75 -2.53 -5.41
N PHE A 50 1.82 -1.72 -5.45
CA PHE A 50 2.56 -1.44 -6.69
C PHE A 50 3.19 -2.71 -7.28
N GLU A 51 3.83 -3.54 -6.44
CA GLU A 51 4.42 -4.82 -6.88
C GLU A 51 3.35 -5.79 -7.41
N LEU A 52 2.18 -5.82 -6.79
CA LEU A 52 1.04 -6.62 -7.26
C LEU A 52 0.51 -6.14 -8.61
N GLU A 53 0.37 -4.82 -8.77
CA GLU A 53 -0.09 -4.20 -10.02
C GLU A 53 0.91 -4.47 -11.15
N GLU A 54 2.21 -4.36 -10.88
CA GLU A 54 3.26 -4.69 -11.84
C GLU A 54 3.21 -6.18 -12.24
N ARG A 55 3.01 -7.09 -11.28
CA ARG A 55 2.83 -8.52 -11.56
C ARG A 55 1.59 -8.77 -12.43
N TYR A 56 0.47 -8.14 -12.11
CA TYR A 56 -0.76 -8.25 -12.90
C TYR A 56 -0.55 -7.78 -14.34
N ASN A 57 0.10 -6.63 -14.53
CA ASN A 57 0.37 -6.08 -15.85
C ASN A 57 1.31 -6.96 -16.69
N ARG A 58 2.33 -7.55 -16.06
CA ARG A 58 3.20 -8.53 -16.73
C ARG A 58 2.42 -9.76 -17.19
N LEU A 59 1.59 -10.34 -16.32
CA LEU A 59 0.77 -11.49 -16.66
C LEU A 59 -0.21 -11.15 -17.79
N TYR A 60 -0.84 -9.98 -17.75
CA TYR A 60 -1.76 -9.53 -18.79
C TYR A 60 -1.08 -9.40 -20.16
N LYS A 61 0.12 -8.83 -20.21
CA LYS A 61 0.89 -8.71 -21.45
C LYS A 61 1.25 -10.09 -22.02
N CYS A 62 1.83 -10.96 -21.19
CA CYS A 62 2.19 -12.31 -21.61
C CYS A 62 0.97 -13.15 -22.04
N ARG A 63 -0.19 -12.96 -21.39
CA ARG A 63 -1.45 -13.58 -21.81
C ARG A 63 -1.85 -13.16 -23.23
N GLY A 64 -1.73 -11.89 -23.56
CA GLY A 64 -1.99 -11.39 -24.92
C GLY A 64 -1.09 -12.03 -25.97
N GLU A 65 0.20 -12.18 -25.67
CA GLU A 65 1.15 -12.87 -26.54
C GLU A 65 0.82 -14.36 -26.72
N LEU A 66 0.41 -15.05 -25.65
CA LEU A 66 -0.01 -16.46 -25.71
C LEU A 66 -1.31 -16.65 -26.48
N LEU A 67 -2.26 -15.72 -26.38
CA LEU A 67 -3.48 -15.76 -27.19
C LEU A 67 -3.16 -15.63 -28.67
N TYR A 68 -2.25 -14.72 -29.03
CA TYR A 68 -1.77 -14.61 -30.41
C TYR A 68 -1.10 -15.92 -30.88
N GLN A 69 -0.26 -16.54 -30.04
CA GLN A 69 0.34 -17.84 -30.35
C GLN A 69 -0.70 -18.97 -30.48
N TYR A 70 -1.76 -18.93 -29.68
CA TYR A 70 -2.86 -19.88 -29.74
C TYR A 70 -3.60 -19.80 -31.06
N ASP A 71 -4.01 -18.59 -31.46
CA ASP A 71 -4.70 -18.35 -32.73
C ASP A 71 -3.81 -18.77 -33.92
N TRP A 72 -2.53 -18.41 -33.87
CA TRP A 72 -1.59 -18.79 -34.92
C TRP A 72 -1.34 -20.31 -35.00
N ALA A 73 -1.31 -21.00 -33.86
CA ALA A 73 -1.19 -22.46 -33.82
C ALA A 73 -2.42 -23.15 -34.43
N ILE A 74 -3.62 -22.59 -34.21
CA ILE A 74 -4.85 -23.08 -34.84
C ILE A 74 -4.81 -22.89 -36.35
N GLU A 75 -4.42 -21.71 -36.82
CA GLU A 75 -4.35 -21.39 -38.26
C GLU A 75 -3.37 -22.29 -39.03
N ARG A 76 -2.23 -22.63 -38.40
CA ARG A 76 -1.25 -23.55 -38.99
C ARG A 76 -1.66 -25.02 -38.95
N GLY A 77 -2.72 -25.35 -38.20
CA GLY A 77 -3.12 -26.73 -37.98
C GLY A 77 -2.14 -27.52 -37.11
N ASP A 78 -1.50 -26.85 -36.14
CA ASP A 78 -0.56 -27.49 -35.22
C ASP A 78 -1.22 -28.66 -34.46
N PRO A 79 -0.43 -29.63 -33.96
CA PRO A 79 -0.97 -30.76 -33.21
C PRO A 79 -1.86 -30.31 -32.04
N LYS A 80 -3.00 -30.98 -31.86
CA LYS A 80 -3.98 -30.66 -30.79
C LYS A 80 -3.36 -30.57 -29.39
N GLU A 81 -2.28 -31.30 -29.15
CA GLU A 81 -1.55 -31.28 -27.88
C GLU A 81 -0.82 -29.96 -27.63
N VAL A 82 -0.22 -29.36 -28.67
CA VAL A 82 0.43 -28.05 -28.60
C VAL A 82 -0.61 -26.96 -28.29
N ILE A 83 -1.71 -26.96 -29.04
CA ILE A 83 -2.84 -26.03 -28.84
C ILE A 83 -3.42 -26.16 -27.42
N ARG A 84 -3.59 -27.38 -26.92
CA ARG A 84 -4.08 -27.65 -25.56
C ARG A 84 -3.11 -27.16 -24.48
N ASN A 85 -1.80 -27.31 -24.70
CA ASN A 85 -0.80 -26.82 -23.76
C ASN A 85 -0.79 -25.29 -23.69
N ILE A 86 -0.91 -24.60 -24.82
CA ILE A 86 -1.04 -23.13 -24.86
C ILE A 86 -2.32 -22.68 -24.13
N ALA A 87 -3.46 -23.32 -24.40
CA ALA A 87 -4.72 -23.02 -23.70
C ALA A 87 -4.63 -23.24 -22.18
N ARG A 88 -3.93 -24.30 -21.75
CA ARG A 88 -3.69 -24.56 -20.32
C ARG A 88 -2.86 -23.45 -19.69
N ASN A 89 -1.82 -22.97 -20.38
CA ASN A 89 -0.99 -21.87 -19.90
C ASN A 89 -1.80 -20.58 -19.77
N ILE A 90 -2.65 -20.25 -20.76
CA ILE A 90 -3.55 -19.09 -20.70
C ILE A 90 -4.48 -19.20 -19.47
N ASN A 91 -5.10 -20.36 -19.24
CA ASN A 91 -5.98 -20.57 -18.09
C ASN A 91 -5.24 -20.44 -16.75
N ASN A 92 -4.01 -20.94 -16.65
CA ASN A 92 -3.19 -20.77 -15.45
C ASN A 92 -2.88 -19.29 -15.19
N MET A 93 -2.56 -18.52 -16.24
CA MET A 93 -2.35 -17.08 -16.11
C MET A 93 -3.62 -16.34 -15.70
N ASP A 94 -4.77 -16.72 -16.24
CA ASP A 94 -6.06 -16.15 -15.84
C ASP A 94 -6.37 -16.40 -14.36
N LYS A 95 -6.01 -17.58 -13.86
CA LYS A 95 -6.12 -17.90 -12.43
C LYS A 95 -5.19 -17.03 -11.58
N GLU A 96 -3.91 -16.93 -11.95
CA GLU A 96 -2.94 -16.09 -11.23
C GLU A 96 -3.33 -14.61 -11.24
N MET A 97 -3.85 -14.11 -12.37
CA MET A 97 -4.35 -12.75 -12.49
C MET A 97 -5.56 -12.49 -11.59
N LYS A 98 -6.45 -13.48 -11.44
CA LYS A 98 -7.59 -13.40 -10.52
C LYS A 98 -7.13 -13.35 -9.08
N GLU A 99 -6.20 -14.21 -8.69
CA GLU A 99 -5.60 -14.24 -7.35
C GLU A 99 -4.91 -12.89 -7.03
N ALA A 100 -4.11 -12.36 -7.95
CA ALA A 100 -3.47 -11.05 -7.78
C ALA A 100 -4.49 -9.92 -7.63
N LYS A 101 -5.62 -9.97 -8.37
CA LYS A 101 -6.69 -8.96 -8.25
C LYS A 101 -7.43 -9.06 -6.91
N GLU A 102 -7.67 -10.28 -6.43
CA GLU A 102 -8.27 -10.53 -5.12
C GLU A 102 -7.36 -10.02 -3.99
N GLU A 103 -6.06 -10.31 -4.06
CA GLU A 103 -5.07 -9.83 -3.09
C GLU A 103 -4.91 -8.31 -3.14
N HIS A 104 -4.92 -7.68 -4.33
CA HIS A 104 -4.92 -6.22 -4.47
C HIS A 104 -6.15 -5.60 -3.81
N THR A 105 -7.34 -6.18 -4.04
CA THR A 105 -8.59 -5.71 -3.46
C THR A 105 -8.57 -5.87 -1.94
N TYR A 106 -8.02 -6.97 -1.43
CA TYR A 106 -7.88 -7.25 -0.01
C TYR A 106 -6.94 -6.25 0.67
N ILE A 107 -5.75 -6.00 0.11
CA ILE A 107 -4.79 -5.03 0.65
C ILE A 107 -5.33 -3.60 0.52
N SER A 108 -6.07 -3.27 -0.54
CA SER A 108 -6.69 -1.95 -0.67
C SER A 108 -7.77 -1.71 0.40
N LYS A 109 -8.54 -2.73 0.79
CA LYS A 109 -9.59 -2.61 1.82
C LYS A 109 -9.06 -2.76 3.25
N HIS A 110 -8.04 -3.58 3.47
CA HIS A 110 -7.58 -4.00 4.81
C HIS A 110 -6.10 -3.68 5.10
N GLY A 111 -5.36 -3.09 4.16
CA GLY A 111 -3.92 -2.84 4.27
C GLY A 111 -3.49 -1.97 5.46
N PHE A 112 -4.41 -1.14 5.99
CA PHE A 112 -4.19 -0.40 7.24
C PHE A 112 -4.27 -1.27 8.51
N VAL A 113 -4.95 -2.42 8.45
CA VAL A 113 -5.20 -3.33 9.59
C VAL A 113 -4.17 -4.49 9.62
N LEU A 114 -3.66 -4.91 8.46
CA LEU A 114 -2.89 -6.16 8.33
C LEU A 114 -1.45 -6.12 8.84
N ASN A 115 -0.87 -4.94 9.15
CA ASN A 115 0.48 -4.89 9.72
C ASN A 115 0.55 -5.38 11.18
N ARG A 116 -0.60 -5.67 11.83
CA ARG A 116 -0.61 -6.40 13.10
C ARG A 116 -0.67 -7.92 12.95
N ASN A 117 -1.30 -8.43 11.88
CA ASN A 117 -1.64 -9.86 11.77
C ASN A 117 -0.77 -10.63 10.77
N ALA A 118 -0.17 -9.97 9.77
CA ALA A 118 0.70 -10.63 8.78
C ALA A 118 2.01 -11.15 9.39
N LYS A 119 2.42 -10.67 10.57
CA LYS A 119 3.55 -11.20 11.34
C LYS A 119 3.18 -12.38 12.25
N SER A 120 1.90 -12.59 12.54
CA SER A 120 1.44 -13.65 13.45
C SER A 120 1.15 -14.97 12.73
N ASN A 121 0.83 -14.96 11.43
CA ASN A 121 0.51 -16.16 10.65
C ASN A 121 1.70 -16.71 9.82
N LYS A 122 2.93 -16.32 10.16
CA LYS A 122 4.16 -16.94 9.62
C LYS A 122 4.96 -17.70 10.69
N ILE A 123 4.38 -17.89 11.87
CA ILE A 123 4.91 -18.78 12.90
C ILE A 123 3.79 -19.78 13.15
N ASP A 124 4.11 -21.03 12.81
CA ASP A 124 3.35 -22.28 12.93
C ASP A 124 2.36 -22.64 11.81
#